data_AF-W2SNY1-F1
#
_entry.id   AF-W2SNY1-F1
#
_cell.length_a   1.000
_cell.length_b   1.000
_cell.length_c   1.000
_cell.angle_alpha   90.00
_cell.angle_beta   90.00
_cell.angle_gamma   90.00
#
_symmetry.space_group_name_H-M   'P 1'
#
loop_
_entity.id
_entity.type
_entity.pdbx_description
1 polymer ?
#
loop_
_entity_poly.entity_id
_entity_poly.type
_entity_poly.pdbx_seq_one_letter_code
_entity_poly.pdbx_strand_id
1 'polypeptide(L)'
;MDTDPQLARFLQQLQSETQRQKFTEQVHTLTGRCWDVCFADYRPPSKLDGKTTTCLQNCVNRMIDASNFMVEHLQKLEGGKGTI
;
A
#
# COMPACT_ATOMS: atom_id res chain seq x y z
N MET A 1 36.10 -9.99 4.63
CA MET A 1 35.50 -8.87 5.37
C MET A 1 34.34 -9.45 6.15
N ASP A 2 34.56 -9.77 7.42
CA ASP A 2 33.49 -10.21 8.32
C ASP A 2 32.66 -8.98 8.68
N THR A 3 31.42 -8.93 8.18
CA THR A 3 30.42 -7.98 8.66
C THR A 3 30.25 -8.16 10.16
N ASP A 4 30.48 -7.09 10.93
CA ASP A 4 30.26 -7.04 12.36
C ASP A 4 28.82 -7.56 12.68
N PRO A 5 28.67 -8.61 13.52
CA PRO A 5 27.37 -9.15 13.89
C PRO A 5 26.40 -8.10 14.45
N GLN A 6 26.90 -7.04 15.10
CA GLN A 6 26.08 -5.93 15.57
C GLN A 6 25.53 -5.10 14.41
N LEU A 7 26.37 -4.82 13.40
CA LEU A 7 25.95 -4.10 12.20
C LEU A 7 24.90 -4.89 11.42
N ALA A 8 25.08 -6.21 11.27
CA ALA A 8 24.10 -7.07 10.59
C ALA A 8 22.72 -7.04 11.28
N ARG A 9 22.66 -7.10 12.61
CA ARG A 9 21.42 -6.99 13.39
C ARG A 9 20.76 -5.63 13.23
N PHE A 10 21.55 -4.56 13.25
CA PHE A 10 21.05 -3.20 13.06
C PHE A 10 20.42 -3.03 11.67
N LEU A 11 21.08 -3.53 10.62
CA LEU A 11 20.53 -3.49 9.26
C LEU A 11 19.20 -4.24 9.14
N GLN A 12 19.09 -5.40 9.79
CA GLN A 12 17.84 -6.17 9.82
C GLN A 12 16.71 -5.39 10.52
N GLN A 13 17.00 -4.73 11.64
CA GLN A 13 16.02 -3.90 12.36
C GLN A 13 15.59 -2.69 11.53
N LEU A 14 16.54 -2.02 10.87
CA LEU A 14 16.22 -0.91 9.98
C LEU A 14 15.31 -1.35 8.83
N GLN A 15 15.56 -2.53 8.25
CA GLN A 15 14.71 -3.08 7.20
C GLN A 15 13.28 -3.33 7.73
N SER A 16 13.12 -3.95 8.90
CA SER A 16 11.78 -4.19 9.45
C SER A 16 11.02 -2.90 9.75
N GLU A 17 11.70 -1.90 10.32
CA GLU A 17 11.10 -0.60 10.61
C GLU A 17 10.72 0.15 9.32
N THR A 18 11.57 0.07 8.29
CA THR A 18 11.27 0.63 6.97
C THR A 18 10.03 -0.02 6.35
N GLN A 19 9.90 -1.34 6.44
CA GLN A 19 8.71 -2.04 5.93
C GLN A 19 7.45 -1.61 6.71
N ARG A 20 7.54 -1.48 8.04
CA ARG A 20 6.43 -1.00 8.86
C ARG A 20 6.01 0.42 8.47
N GLN A 21 6.96 1.33 8.28
CA GLN A 21 6.68 2.70 7.86
C GLN A 21 5.97 2.74 6.50
N LYS A 22 6.46 1.98 5.51
CA LYS A 22 5.81 1.86 4.20
C LYS A 22 4.40 1.32 4.30
N PHE A 23 4.17 0.30 5.13
CA PHE A 23 2.82 -0.22 5.38
C PHE A 23 1.90 0.85 5.96
N THR A 24 2.36 1.59 6.99
CA THR A 24 1.60 2.68 7.59
C THR A 24 1.25 3.77 6.56
N GLU A 25 2.18 4.15 5.70
CA GLU A 25 1.94 5.09 4.61
C GLU A 25 0.87 4.61 3.63
N GLN A 26 0.89 3.32 3.25
CA GLN A 26 -0.14 2.72 2.40
C GLN A 26 -1.52 2.72 3.08
N VAL A 27 -1.58 2.42 4.37
CA VAL A 27 -2.82 2.48 5.15
C VAL A 27 -3.40 3.90 5.12
N HIS A 28 -2.58 4.94 5.37
CA HIS A 28 -3.05 6.32 5.32
C HIS A 28 -3.51 6.73 3.91
N THR A 29 -2.77 6.33 2.88
CA THR A 29 -3.10 6.63 1.48
C THR A 29 -4.44 6.02 1.08
N LEU A 30 -4.63 4.73 1.35
CA LEU A 30 -5.88 4.03 1.05
C LEU A 30 -7.04 4.59 1.89
N THR A 31 -6.79 4.93 3.15
CA THR A 31 -7.80 5.53 4.03
C THR A 31 -8.29 6.85 3.46
N GLY A 32 -7.40 7.78 3.13
CA GLY A 32 -7.78 9.07 2.55
C GLY A 32 -8.53 8.91 1.24
N ARG A 33 -7.98 8.12 0.31
CA ARG A 33 -8.62 7.91 -1.00
C ARG A 33 -9.98 7.23 -0.90
N CYS A 34 -10.10 6.19 -0.09
CA CYS A 34 -11.37 5.49 0.05
C CYS A 34 -12.38 6.27 0.89
N TRP A 35 -11.92 7.19 1.74
CA TRP A 35 -12.80 8.15 2.38
C TRP A 35 -13.45 9.05 1.34
N ASP A 36 -12.65 9.68 0.47
CA ASP A 36 -13.15 10.58 -0.59
C ASP A 36 -14.11 9.87 -1.57
N VAL A 37 -13.90 8.58 -1.82
CA VAL A 37 -14.74 7.79 -2.74
C VAL A 37 -16.05 7.34 -2.08
N CYS A 38 -16.01 6.90 -0.82
CA CYS A 38 -17.13 6.22 -0.19
C CYS A 38 -18.01 7.13 0.66
N PHE A 39 -17.52 8.28 1.10
CA PHE A 39 -18.27 9.23 1.90
C PHE A 39 -18.65 10.46 1.09
N ALA A 40 -19.95 10.67 0.89
CA ALA A 40 -20.48 11.85 0.22
C ALA A 40 -20.55 13.11 1.11
N ASP A 41 -20.65 12.92 2.43
CA ASP A 41 -20.57 13.97 3.45
C ASP A 41 -19.32 13.70 4.30
N TYR A 42 -18.54 14.76 4.56
CA TYR A 42 -17.33 14.68 5.39
C TYR A 42 -17.61 14.45 6.87
N ARG A 43 -18.88 14.54 7.32
CA ARG A 43 -19.26 14.20 8.69
C ARG A 43 -19.16 12.69 8.94
N PRO A 44 -18.29 12.24 9.86
CA PRO A 44 -18.19 10.83 10.19
C PRO A 44 -19.49 10.35 10.86
N PRO A 45 -20.10 9.24 10.38
CA PRO A 45 -21.26 8.66 11.05
C PRO A 45 -20.83 7.99 12.35
N SER A 46 -21.76 7.88 13.31
CA SER A 46 -21.50 7.17 14.57
C SER A 46 -21.26 5.67 14.39
N LYS A 47 -21.72 5.11 13.26
CA LYS A 47 -21.46 3.74 12.80
C LYS A 47 -21.42 3.71 11.28
N LEU A 48 -20.59 2.83 10.72
CA LEU A 48 -20.60 2.57 9.28
C LEU A 48 -21.88 1.80 8.95
N ASP A 49 -22.65 2.32 7.99
CA ASP A 49 -23.79 1.58 7.44
C ASP A 49 -23.30 0.48 6.49
N GLY A 50 -24.22 -0.41 6.09
CA GLY A 50 -23.87 -1.54 5.23
C GLY A 50 -23.31 -1.11 3.87
N LYS A 51 -23.86 -0.05 3.29
CA LYS A 51 -23.42 0.48 1.99
C LYS A 51 -22.00 1.03 2.05
N THR A 52 -21.68 1.82 3.08
CA THR A 52 -20.36 2.40 3.31
C THR A 52 -19.33 1.32 3.59
N THR A 53 -19.70 0.31 4.41
CA THR A 53 -18.82 -0.84 4.69
C THR A 53 -18.47 -1.61 3.41
N THR A 54 -19.47 -1.93 2.59
CA THR A 54 -19.25 -2.59 1.29
C THR A 54 -18.44 -1.71 0.35
N CYS A 55 -18.69 -0.40 0.31
CA CYS A 55 -17.91 0.54 -0.49
C CYS A 55 -16.43 0.53 -0.07
N LEU A 56 -16.13 0.64 1.22
CA LEU A 56 -14.75 0.66 1.73
C LEU A 56 -14.01 -0.63 1.38
N GLN A 57 -14.63 -1.80 1.57
CA GLN A 57 -14.07 -3.09 1.19
C GLN A 57 -13.74 -3.15 -0.31
N ASN A 58 -14.70 -2.74 -1.15
CA ASN A 58 -14.50 -2.73 -2.60
C ASN A 58 -13.44 -1.71 -3.03
N CYS A 59 -13.44 -0.50 -2.45
CA CYS A 59 -12.48 0.55 -2.78
C CYS A 59 -11.05 0.10 -2.48
N VAL A 60 -10.80 -0.43 -1.28
CA VAL A 60 -9.46 -0.91 -0.90
C VAL A 60 -9.01 -2.06 -1.81
N ASN A 61 -9.85 -3.07 -2.01
CA ASN A 61 -9.52 -4.21 -2.88
C ASN A 61 -9.22 -3.76 -4.31
N ARG A 62 -10.05 -2.88 -4.89
CA ARG A 62 -9.85 -2.38 -6.26
C ARG A 62 -8.61 -1.51 -6.40
N MET A 63 -8.28 -0.71 -5.40
CA MET A 63 -7.06 0.10 -5.42
C MET A 63 -5.81 -0.79 -5.39
N ILE A 64 -5.80 -1.85 -4.58
CA ILE A 64 -4.71 -2.83 -4.53
C ILE A 64 -4.63 -3.60 -5.86
N ASP A 65 -5.76 -4.10 -6.37
CA ASP A 65 -5.84 -4.81 -7.66
C ASP A 65 -5.24 -3.94 -8.80
N ALA A 66 -5.66 -2.67 -8.87
CA ALA A 66 -5.17 -1.73 -9.89
C ALA A 66 -3.68 -1.43 -9.73
N SER A 67 -3.20 -1.27 -8.49
CA SER A 67 -1.78 -1.01 -8.20
C SER A 67 -0.91 -2.18 -8.63
N ASN A 68 -1.32 -3.42 -8.31
CA ASN A 68 -0.62 -4.63 -8.74
C ASN A 68 -0.61 -4.77 -10.26
N PHE A 69 -1.76 -4.55 -10.92
CA PHE A 69 -1.84 -4.58 -12.37
C PHE A 69 -0.87 -3.58 -13.03
N MET A 70 -0.78 -2.35 -12.52
CA MET A 70 0.15 -1.35 -13.02
C MET A 70 1.61 -1.78 -12.81
N VAL A 71 1.97 -2.28 -11.62
CA VAL A 71 3.33 -2.75 -11.33
C VAL A 71 3.72 -3.91 -12.25
N GLU A 72 2.86 -4.91 -12.41
CA GLU A 72 3.09 -6.03 -13.32
C GLU A 72 3.25 -5.59 -14.77
N HIS A 73 2.45 -4.61 -15.20
CA HIS A 73 2.56 -4.04 -16.53
C HIS A 73 3.89 -3.31 -16.74
N LEU A 74 4.30 -2.48 -15.78
CA LEU A 74 5.57 -1.75 -15.83
C LEU A 74 6.77 -2.71 -15.84
N GLN A 75 6.76 -3.75 -15.01
CA GLN A 75 7.81 -4.79 -15.00
C GLN A 75 7.94 -5.49 -16.36
N LYS A 76 6.82 -5.77 -17.03
CA LYS A 76 6.82 -6.36 -18.40
C LYS A 76 7.43 -5.39 -19.43
N LEU A 77 7.18 -4.08 -19.30
CA LEU A 77 7.78 -3.08 -20.19
C LEU A 77 9.29 -2.93 -19.97
N GLU A 78 9.76 -2.96 -18.73
CA GLU A 78 11.18 -2.92 -18.39
C GLU A 78 11.93 -4.17 -18.87
N GLY A 79 11.31 -5.35 -18.75
CA GLY A 79 11.86 -6.60 -19.29
C GLY A 79 11.98 -6.65 -20.82
N GLY A 80 11.21 -5.83 -21.55
CA GLY A 80 11.28 -5.71 -23.01
C GLY A 80 12.38 -4.77 -23.53
N LYS A 81 13.03 -3.99 -22.65
CA LYS A 81 14.08 -3.02 -23.02
C LYS A 81 15.50 -3.58 -23.02
N GLY A 82 15.68 -4.87 -22.71
CA GLY A 82 16.99 -5.56 -22.68
C GLY A 82 17.36 -6.35 -23.94
N THR A 83 16.65 -6.17 -25.06
CA THR A 83 16.89 -6.94 -26.30
C THR A 83 16.80 -6.08 -27.57
N ILE A 84 17.46 -4.92 -27.57
CA ILE A 84 17.91 -4.22 -28.79
C ILE A 84 19.29 -3.63 -28.51
#